data_AF-A0AB72V787-F1
#
_entry.id   AF-A0AB72V787-F1
#
_cell.length_a   1.000
_cell.length_b   1.000
_cell.length_c   1.000
_cell.angle_alpha   90.00
_cell.angle_beta   90.00
_cell.angle_gamma   90.00
#
_symmetry.space_group_name_H-M   'P 1'
#
loop_
_entity.id
_entity.type
_entity.pdbx_description
1 polymer ?
#
loop_
_entity_poly.entity_id
_entity_poly.type
_entity_poly.pdbx_seq_one_letter_code
_entity_poly.pdbx_strand_id
1 'polypeptide(L)'
;MKLASWLSDDVMSSLYERFLREYYRFHHPDLSPKGSVLSWHYDHGSAFGAEQLPVMRTDLTLRKAGRTLIIDAKYYSQSMQSGMSGKETVHSAHLYQILAYAKNADVDQNGSVSGLLLYARTEAVKQPDLDVVIQGNRIGARTLDLNCPWSEISAELESIVRWLEDGAEYSRS
;
A
#
# COMPACT_ATOMS: atom_id res chain seq x y z
N MET A 1 -23.90 21.25 -6.95
CA MET A 1 -23.22 20.55 -5.84
C MET A 1 -21.83 21.12 -5.69
N LYS A 2 -21.48 21.70 -4.53
CA LYS A 2 -20.16 22.27 -4.20
C LYS A 2 -19.70 21.74 -2.84
N LEU A 3 -19.51 20.42 -2.73
CA LEU A 3 -18.77 19.83 -1.60
C LEU A 3 -17.28 19.71 -1.93
N ALA A 4 -16.95 19.42 -3.19
CA ALA A 4 -15.59 19.16 -3.65
C ALA A 4 -14.65 20.39 -3.62
N SER A 5 -15.17 21.62 -3.68
CA SER A 5 -14.34 22.83 -3.72
C SER A 5 -13.84 23.31 -2.35
N TRP A 6 -14.14 22.58 -1.27
CA TRP A 6 -13.81 22.97 0.11
C TRP A 6 -12.90 21.98 0.85
N LEU A 7 -12.62 20.82 0.26
CA LEU A 7 -11.77 19.79 0.86
C LEU A 7 -10.41 19.87 0.20
N SER A 8 -9.36 20.13 0.99
CA SER A 8 -7.98 20.04 0.49
C SER A 8 -7.61 18.59 0.19
N ASP A 9 -6.61 18.38 -0.66
CA ASP A 9 -6.11 17.06 -1.03
C ASP A 9 -5.75 16.21 0.20
N ASP A 10 -5.19 16.83 1.25
CA ASP A 10 -4.86 16.17 2.53
C ASP A 10 -6.09 15.60 3.25
N VAL A 11 -7.20 16.36 3.26
CA VAL A 11 -8.45 15.90 3.90
C VAL A 11 -9.01 14.70 3.16
N MET A 12 -8.92 14.72 1.83
CA MET A 12 -9.41 13.63 1.02
C MET A 12 -8.52 12.39 1.07
N SER A 13 -7.18 12.56 1.13
CA SER A 13 -6.26 11.45 1.42
C SER A 13 -6.61 10.80 2.75
N SER A 14 -6.77 11.61 3.80
CA SER A 14 -7.15 11.13 5.12
C SER A 14 -8.49 10.39 5.13
N LEU A 15 -9.46 10.88 4.35
CA LEU A 15 -10.77 10.23 4.21
C LEU A 15 -10.65 8.88 3.50
N TYR A 16 -9.85 8.81 2.44
CA TYR A 16 -9.63 7.58 1.67
C TYR A 16 -8.90 6.52 2.50
N GLU A 17 -7.85 6.90 3.22
CA GLU A 17 -7.16 5.99 4.16
C GLU A 17 -8.11 5.48 5.24
N ARG A 18 -8.97 6.36 5.78
CA ARG A 18 -9.95 5.99 6.79
C ARG A 18 -11.00 5.04 6.21
N PHE A 19 -11.49 5.30 5.00
CA PHE A 19 -12.43 4.43 4.31
C PHE A 19 -11.87 3.00 4.20
N LEU A 20 -10.64 2.85 3.72
CA LEU A 20 -9.99 1.53 3.60
C LEU A 20 -9.86 0.85 4.97
N ARG A 21 -9.34 1.57 5.98
CA ARG A 21 -9.21 1.03 7.35
C ARG A 21 -10.53 0.55 7.91
N GLU A 22 -11.58 1.35 7.75
CA GLU A 22 -12.91 1.03 8.29
C GLU A 22 -13.57 -0.12 7.54
N TYR A 23 -13.41 -0.21 6.22
CA TYR A 23 -13.89 -1.34 5.44
C TYR A 23 -13.32 -2.65 5.97
N TYR A 24 -11.99 -2.78 6.06
CA TYR A 24 -11.39 -4.02 6.54
C TYR A 24 -11.67 -4.25 8.02
N ARG A 25 -11.78 -3.20 8.85
CA ARG A 25 -12.15 -3.37 10.27
C ARG A 25 -13.52 -3.97 10.45
N PHE A 26 -14.48 -3.60 9.60
CA PHE A 26 -15.84 -4.11 9.66
C PHE A 26 -15.95 -5.50 9.03
N HIS A 27 -15.38 -5.70 7.84
CA HIS A 27 -15.56 -6.92 7.05
C HIS A 27 -14.55 -8.03 7.38
N HIS A 28 -13.35 -7.66 7.83
CA HIS A 28 -12.21 -8.57 8.07
C HIS A 28 -11.49 -8.28 9.39
N PRO A 29 -12.19 -8.30 10.54
CA PRO A 29 -11.57 -8.04 11.84
C PRO A 29 -10.47 -9.05 12.19
N ASP A 30 -10.54 -10.26 11.65
CA ASP A 30 -9.54 -11.32 11.78
C ASP A 30 -8.17 -10.94 11.17
N LEU A 31 -8.16 -10.04 10.17
CA LEU A 31 -6.92 -9.52 9.56
C LEU A 31 -6.21 -8.46 10.41
N SER A 32 -6.77 -8.09 11.56
CA SER A 32 -6.24 -7.06 12.47
C SER A 32 -5.89 -5.72 11.77
N PRO A 33 -6.81 -5.15 10.97
CA PRO A 33 -6.57 -3.97 10.15
C PRO A 33 -6.23 -2.74 11.01
N LYS A 34 -5.10 -2.11 10.73
CA LYS A 34 -4.66 -0.87 11.39
C LYS A 34 -3.64 -0.11 10.58
N GLY A 35 -3.60 1.21 10.73
CA GLY A 35 -2.40 1.99 10.44
C GLY A 35 -1.41 1.83 11.59
N SER A 36 -0.13 1.62 11.30
CA SER A 36 0.87 1.33 12.33
C SER A 36 2.14 2.15 12.14
N VAL A 37 2.77 2.52 13.26
CA VAL A 37 4.14 3.00 13.23
C VAL A 37 5.05 1.78 13.18
N LEU A 38 5.90 1.70 12.16
CA LEU A 38 6.92 0.67 12.05
C LEU A 38 8.21 1.21 12.69
N SER A 39 8.76 0.46 13.64
CA SER A 39 10.09 0.73 14.15
C SER A 39 11.12 0.32 13.11
N TRP A 40 12.13 1.17 12.90
CA TRP A 40 13.25 0.81 12.04
C TRP A 40 13.97 -0.42 12.58
N HIS A 41 14.22 -1.39 11.70
CA HIS A 41 15.02 -2.55 12.00
C HIS A 41 16.48 -2.24 11.65
N TYR A 42 17.24 -1.78 12.64
CA TYR A 42 18.66 -1.45 12.52
C TYR A 42 19.49 -2.20 13.57
N ASP A 43 20.78 -2.33 13.30
CA ASP A 43 21.72 -2.90 14.27
C ASP A 43 21.97 -1.91 15.42
N HIS A 44 21.51 -2.26 16.62
CA HIS A 44 21.72 -1.47 17.83
C HIS A 44 23.18 -1.26 18.20
N GLY A 45 24.08 -2.18 17.82
CA GLY A 45 25.53 -2.05 18.04
C GLY A 45 26.17 -0.95 17.18
N SER A 46 25.48 -0.50 16.14
CA SER A 46 25.95 0.48 15.15
C SER A 46 25.01 1.68 15.02
N ALA A 47 24.20 1.97 16.03
CA ALA A 47 23.07 2.91 15.97
C ALA A 47 23.42 4.38 16.27
N PHE A 48 24.48 4.92 15.66
CA PHE A 48 24.81 6.34 15.80
C PHE A 48 23.79 7.22 15.05
N GLY A 49 23.12 8.13 15.75
CA GLY A 49 22.16 9.08 15.17
C GLY A 49 20.78 8.49 14.84
N ALA A 50 20.42 7.34 15.41
CA ALA A 50 19.15 6.65 15.12
C ALA A 50 17.89 7.50 15.40
N GLU A 51 17.99 8.52 16.25
CA GLU A 51 16.94 9.50 16.52
C GLU A 51 16.59 10.39 15.32
N GLN A 52 17.46 10.46 14.32
CA GLN A 52 17.25 11.22 13.08
C GLN A 52 16.45 10.43 12.03
N LEU A 53 16.20 9.15 12.26
CA LEU A 53 15.43 8.32 11.34
C LEU A 53 13.97 8.81 11.26
N PRO A 54 13.41 8.96 10.05
CA PRO A 54 12.04 9.42 9.91
C PRO A 54 11.06 8.36 10.43
N VAL A 55 9.93 8.79 10.97
CA VAL A 55 8.89 7.86 11.41
C VAL A 55 8.30 7.15 10.20
N MET A 56 8.34 5.81 10.19
CA MET A 56 7.59 5.01 9.23
C MET A 56 6.16 4.84 9.73
N ARG A 57 5.18 5.41 9.02
CA ARG A 57 3.76 5.24 9.33
C ARG A 57 3.07 4.61 8.13
N THR A 58 2.43 3.47 8.34
CA THR A 58 1.60 2.81 7.33
C THR A 58 0.16 3.31 7.43
N ASP A 59 -0.51 3.45 6.29
CA ASP A 59 -1.92 3.83 6.26
C ASP A 59 -2.80 2.66 6.69
N LEU A 60 -2.50 1.48 6.15
CA LEU A 60 -3.18 0.24 6.47
C LEU A 60 -2.22 -0.94 6.46
N THR A 61 -2.43 -1.88 7.37
CA THR A 61 -1.71 -3.13 7.45
C THR A 61 -2.70 -4.24 7.79
N LEU A 62 -2.66 -5.31 7.00
CA LEU A 62 -3.47 -6.52 7.17
C LEU A 62 -2.53 -7.69 7.48
N ARG A 63 -2.95 -8.63 8.34
CA ARG A 63 -2.13 -9.76 8.77
C ARG A 63 -2.93 -11.04 8.86
N LYS A 64 -2.39 -12.14 8.33
CA LYS A 64 -3.00 -13.48 8.40
C LYS A 64 -1.92 -14.54 8.33
N ALA A 65 -1.95 -15.53 9.22
CA ALA A 65 -1.09 -16.71 9.19
C ALA A 65 0.42 -16.43 8.95
N GLY A 66 0.98 -15.43 9.64
CA GLY A 66 2.39 -15.04 9.48
C GLY A 66 2.71 -14.17 8.25
N ARG A 67 1.71 -13.88 7.41
CA ARG A 67 1.83 -12.91 6.31
C ARG A 67 1.37 -11.53 6.74
N THR A 68 2.03 -10.52 6.18
CA THR A 68 1.66 -9.11 6.36
C THR A 68 1.53 -8.44 5.00
N LEU A 69 0.44 -7.71 4.79
CA LEU A 69 0.26 -6.82 3.66
C LEU A 69 0.24 -5.39 4.19
N ILE A 70 1.20 -4.58 3.74
CA ILE A 70 1.24 -3.14 3.99
C ILE A 70 0.61 -2.45 2.79
N ILE A 71 -0.38 -1.58 3.04
CA ILE A 71 -1.07 -0.80 2.03
C ILE A 71 -0.79 0.67 2.29
N ASP A 72 -0.29 1.34 1.25
CA ASP A 72 -0.07 2.79 1.23
C ASP A 72 -1.07 3.38 0.22
N ALA A 73 -1.99 4.18 0.74
CA ALA A 73 -3.15 4.68 0.03
C ALA A 73 -2.84 6.05 -0.56
N LYS A 74 -3.26 6.29 -1.80
CA LYS A 74 -3.00 7.55 -2.48
C LYS A 74 -4.27 8.10 -3.11
N TYR A 75 -4.64 9.30 -2.68
CA TYR A 75 -5.77 10.05 -3.23
C TYR A 75 -5.24 11.28 -3.99
N TYR A 76 -5.79 11.53 -5.19
CA TYR A 76 -5.42 12.64 -6.10
C TYR A 76 -3.97 12.78 -6.57
N SER A 77 -3.03 11.94 -6.13
CA SER A 77 -1.75 11.82 -6.84
C SER A 77 -2.00 11.33 -8.27
N GLN A 78 -1.36 11.93 -9.28
CA GLN A 78 -1.30 11.29 -10.59
C GLN A 78 -0.81 9.84 -10.40
N SER A 79 -1.65 8.87 -10.74
CA SER A 79 -1.42 7.45 -10.46
C SER A 79 -0.22 6.90 -11.26
N MET A 80 0.17 7.62 -12.31
CA MET A 80 1.33 7.39 -13.15
C MET A 80 2.13 8.70 -13.31
N GLN A 81 3.45 8.60 -13.39
CA GLN A 81 4.35 9.70 -13.76
C GLN A 81 4.93 9.46 -15.16
N SER A 82 5.14 10.53 -15.92
CA SER A 82 5.84 10.47 -17.20
C SER A 82 7.34 10.66 -16.99
N GLY A 83 8.14 9.62 -17.29
CA GLY A 83 9.60 9.73 -17.28
C GLY A 83 10.12 10.63 -18.41
N MET A 84 11.40 11.00 -18.35
CA MET A 84 12.07 11.83 -19.38
C MET A 84 12.01 11.23 -20.80
N SER A 85 11.77 9.92 -20.92
CA SER A 85 11.59 9.19 -22.18
C SER A 85 10.13 9.09 -22.65
N GLY A 86 9.18 9.73 -21.97
CA GLY A 86 7.74 9.64 -22.24
C GLY A 86 7.08 8.34 -21.77
N LYS A 87 7.83 7.42 -21.15
CA LYS A 87 7.26 6.19 -20.58
C LYS A 87 6.56 6.50 -19.26
N GLU A 88 5.28 6.15 -19.19
CA GLU A 88 4.51 6.24 -17.95
C GLU A 88 4.89 5.11 -16.99
N THR A 89 5.24 5.46 -15.76
CA THR A 89 5.63 4.55 -14.66
C THR A 89 4.88 4.88 -13.38
N VAL A 90 4.87 3.97 -12.40
CA VAL A 90 4.41 4.28 -11.04
C VAL A 90 5.28 5.39 -10.45
N HIS A 91 4.71 6.26 -9.61
CA HIS A 91 5.46 7.30 -8.90
C HIS A 91 6.58 6.69 -8.06
N SER A 92 7.83 7.05 -8.38
CA SER A 92 9.03 6.43 -7.80
C SER A 92 9.13 6.67 -6.30
N ALA A 93 8.75 7.87 -5.84
CA ALA A 93 8.69 8.19 -4.42
C ALA A 93 7.77 7.22 -3.66
N HIS A 94 6.59 6.92 -4.20
CA HIS A 94 5.64 6.01 -3.57
C HIS A 94 6.17 4.57 -3.60
N LEU A 95 6.73 4.16 -4.75
CA LEU A 95 7.33 2.83 -4.92
C LEU A 95 8.48 2.60 -3.92
N TYR A 96 9.37 3.58 -3.74
CA TYR A 96 10.48 3.45 -2.80
C TYR A 96 10.02 3.46 -1.35
N GLN A 97 8.98 4.25 -1.02
CA GLN A 97 8.38 4.25 0.30
C GLN A 97 7.78 2.88 0.64
N ILE A 98 6.93 2.32 -0.23
CA ILE A 98 6.30 1.02 0.04
C ILE A 98 7.34 -0.11 0.08
N LEU A 99 8.38 -0.04 -0.76
CA LEU A 99 9.48 -1.00 -0.72
C LEU A 99 10.24 -0.91 0.60
N ALA A 100 10.54 0.30 1.08
CA ALA A 100 11.20 0.50 2.38
C ALA A 100 10.34 -0.05 3.53
N TYR A 101 9.01 0.13 3.49
CA TYR A 101 8.09 -0.43 4.49
C TYR A 101 8.09 -1.95 4.48
N ALA A 102 7.94 -2.56 3.30
CA ALA A 102 7.97 -4.01 3.17
C ALA A 102 9.30 -4.60 3.65
N LYS A 103 10.42 -3.99 3.26
CA LYS A 103 11.77 -4.43 3.65
C LYS A 103 12.04 -4.28 5.13
N ASN A 104 11.65 -3.17 5.73
CA ASN A 104 11.87 -2.93 7.15
C ASN A 104 11.02 -3.87 8.02
N ALA A 105 9.81 -4.22 7.56
CA ALA A 105 8.92 -5.12 8.28
C ALA A 105 9.26 -6.61 8.08
N ASP A 106 9.87 -7.00 6.96
CA ASP A 106 10.30 -8.38 6.67
C ASP A 106 11.66 -8.69 7.30
N VAL A 107 11.69 -8.70 8.63
CA VAL A 107 12.92 -8.89 9.44
C VAL A 107 13.66 -10.18 9.08
N ASP A 108 12.93 -11.26 8.86
CA ASP A 108 13.48 -12.58 8.51
C ASP A 108 13.87 -12.71 7.04
N GLN A 109 13.60 -11.68 6.22
CA GLN A 109 13.91 -11.62 4.79
C GLN A 109 13.36 -12.82 3.99
N ASN A 110 12.21 -13.35 4.39
CA ASN A 110 11.62 -14.56 3.83
C ASN A 110 10.44 -14.26 2.88
N GLY A 111 10.18 -12.99 2.58
CA GLY A 111 9.08 -12.58 1.72
C GLY A 111 7.70 -12.65 2.39
N SER A 112 7.65 -12.73 3.72
CA SER A 112 6.40 -12.76 4.48
C SER A 112 5.61 -11.45 4.41
N VAL A 113 6.29 -10.34 4.10
CA VAL A 113 5.69 -9.02 3.96
C VAL A 113 5.59 -8.61 2.50
N SER A 114 4.38 -8.22 2.10
CA SER A 114 4.09 -7.61 0.80
C SER A 114 3.69 -6.15 0.96
N GLY A 115 3.91 -5.37 -0.09
CA GLY A 115 3.57 -3.96 -0.15
C GLY A 115 2.63 -3.67 -1.32
N LEU A 116 1.57 -2.88 -1.09
CA LEU A 116 0.63 -2.50 -2.13
C LEU A 116 0.40 -0.99 -2.09
N LEU A 117 0.64 -0.33 -3.22
CA LEU A 117 0.15 1.01 -3.47
C LEU A 117 -1.30 0.91 -3.98
N LEU A 118 -2.24 1.54 -3.27
CA LEU A 118 -3.63 1.55 -3.67
C LEU A 118 -4.08 2.98 -3.96
N TYR A 119 -4.14 3.31 -5.24
CA TYR A 119 -4.55 4.63 -5.70
C TYR A 119 -6.07 4.70 -5.84
N ALA A 120 -6.70 5.80 -5.46
CA ALA A 120 -8.05 6.07 -5.95
C ALA A 120 -7.98 6.32 -7.46
N ARG A 121 -8.87 5.68 -8.23
CA ARG A 121 -8.89 5.84 -9.69
C ARG A 121 -9.15 7.30 -10.07
N THR A 122 -8.43 7.76 -11.08
CA THR A 122 -8.57 9.08 -11.69
C THR A 122 -9.16 8.98 -13.10
N GLU A 123 -9.42 10.11 -13.75
CA GLU A 123 -9.86 10.14 -15.16
C GLU A 123 -8.72 9.77 -16.15
N ALA A 124 -7.51 9.49 -15.67
CA ALA A 124 -6.41 9.08 -16.53
C ALA A 124 -6.71 7.74 -17.24
N VAL A 125 -6.37 7.66 -18.52
CA VAL A 125 -6.59 6.45 -19.35
C VAL A 125 -5.77 5.28 -18.83
N LYS A 126 -4.51 5.55 -18.46
CA LYS A 126 -3.61 4.53 -17.92
C LYS A 126 -3.64 4.58 -16.40
N GLN A 127 -3.77 3.40 -15.83
CA GLN A 127 -3.73 3.17 -14.40
C GLN A 127 -2.59 2.20 -14.07
N PRO A 128 -2.00 2.29 -12.86
CA PRO A 128 -1.00 1.33 -12.41
C PRO A 128 -1.63 -0.07 -12.31
N ASP A 129 -0.95 -1.03 -12.91
CA ASP A 129 -1.21 -2.47 -12.77
C ASP A 129 0.14 -3.17 -12.62
N LEU A 130 0.75 -2.95 -11.46
CA LEU A 130 2.04 -3.53 -11.10
C LEU A 130 1.82 -4.68 -10.13
N ASP A 131 2.48 -5.80 -10.39
CA ASP A 131 2.57 -6.95 -9.49
C ASP A 131 3.90 -7.66 -9.75
N VAL A 132 4.89 -7.38 -8.90
CA VAL A 132 6.27 -7.86 -9.08
C VAL A 132 6.87 -8.30 -7.76
N VAL A 133 7.84 -9.21 -7.80
CA VAL A 133 8.64 -9.57 -6.62
C VAL A 133 9.97 -8.82 -6.68
N ILE A 134 10.24 -7.97 -5.70
CA ILE A 134 11.48 -7.20 -5.57
C ILE A 134 12.22 -7.71 -4.34
N GLN A 135 13.38 -8.33 -4.56
CA GLN A 135 14.25 -8.83 -3.50
C GLN A 135 13.50 -9.75 -2.49
N GLY A 136 12.55 -10.56 -2.97
CA GLY A 136 11.77 -11.49 -2.14
C GLY A 136 10.43 -10.95 -1.63
N ASN A 137 10.19 -9.64 -1.67
CA ASN A 137 8.91 -9.04 -1.27
C ASN A 137 8.03 -8.79 -2.49
N ARG A 138 6.77 -9.25 -2.47
CA ARG A 138 5.78 -8.90 -3.50
C ARG A 138 5.37 -7.44 -3.33
N ILE A 139 5.52 -6.66 -4.39
CA ILE A 139 5.18 -5.23 -4.45
C ILE A 139 4.17 -5.03 -5.57
N GLY A 140 3.06 -4.39 -5.25
CA GLY A 140 2.02 -4.06 -6.22
C GLY A 140 1.68 -2.57 -6.26
N ALA A 141 1.07 -2.17 -7.35
CA ALA A 141 0.40 -0.88 -7.49
C ALA A 141 -0.89 -1.08 -8.29
N ARG A 142 -2.02 -0.69 -7.72
CA ARG A 142 -3.36 -0.86 -8.31
C ARG A 142 -4.21 0.38 -8.07
N THR A 143 -5.33 0.45 -8.78
CA THR A 143 -6.35 1.49 -8.57
C THR A 143 -7.65 0.89 -8.08
N LEU A 144 -8.33 1.60 -7.16
CA LEU A 144 -9.69 1.33 -6.74
C LEU A 144 -10.64 2.34 -7.41
N ASP A 145 -11.60 1.87 -8.19
CA ASP A 145 -12.62 2.75 -8.79
C ASP A 145 -13.73 3.07 -7.78
N LEU A 146 -13.75 4.28 -7.25
CA LEU A 146 -14.79 4.70 -6.29
C LEU A 146 -16.09 5.17 -6.97
N ASN A 147 -16.14 5.21 -8.31
CA ASN A 147 -17.30 5.67 -9.08
C ASN A 147 -18.18 4.52 -9.61
N CYS A 148 -17.85 3.26 -9.31
CA CYS A 148 -18.64 2.10 -9.69
C CYS A 148 -19.63 1.68 -8.58
N PRO A 149 -20.59 0.78 -8.88
CA PRO A 149 -21.48 0.22 -7.86
C PRO A 149 -20.72 -0.41 -6.69
N TRP A 150 -21.28 -0.32 -5.48
CA TRP A 150 -20.65 -0.86 -4.26
C TRP A 150 -20.22 -2.34 -4.37
N SER A 151 -20.97 -3.16 -5.12
CA SER A 151 -20.62 -4.56 -5.35
C SER A 151 -19.29 -4.74 -6.07
N GLU A 152 -18.92 -3.81 -6.96
CA GLU A 152 -17.65 -3.84 -7.68
C GLU A 152 -16.52 -3.32 -6.78
N ILE A 153 -16.74 -2.20 -6.07
CA ILE A 153 -15.78 -1.67 -5.08
C ILE A 153 -15.43 -2.73 -4.04
N SER A 154 -16.45 -3.38 -3.46
CA SER A 154 -16.24 -4.45 -2.48
C SER A 154 -15.51 -5.64 -3.10
N ALA A 155 -15.86 -6.08 -4.30
CA ALA A 155 -15.13 -7.17 -4.98
C ALA A 155 -13.65 -6.84 -5.20
N GLU A 156 -13.31 -5.59 -5.55
CA GLU A 156 -11.92 -5.14 -5.66
C GLU A 156 -11.20 -5.17 -4.31
N LEU A 157 -11.83 -4.68 -3.24
CA LEU A 157 -11.28 -4.74 -1.88
C LEU A 157 -11.11 -6.18 -1.38
N GLU A 158 -12.06 -7.08 -1.67
CA GLU A 158 -11.94 -8.50 -1.35
C GLU A 158 -10.80 -9.18 -2.13
N SER A 159 -10.53 -8.74 -3.36
CA SER A 159 -9.41 -9.26 -4.14
C SER A 159 -8.05 -8.95 -3.51
N ILE A 160 -7.94 -7.85 -2.75
CA ILE A 160 -6.71 -7.46 -2.05
C ILE A 160 -6.41 -8.42 -0.90
N VAL A 161 -7.42 -9.00 -0.25
CA VAL A 161 -7.22 -9.97 0.85
C VAL A 161 -6.44 -11.20 0.36
N ARG A 162 -6.57 -11.58 -0.90
CA ARG A 162 -5.85 -12.73 -1.51
C ARG A 162 -4.34 -12.58 -1.50
N TRP A 163 -3.81 -11.37 -1.39
CA TRP A 163 -2.37 -11.12 -1.23
C TRP A 163 -1.79 -11.79 0.04
N LEU A 164 -2.63 -12.08 1.03
CA LEU A 164 -2.24 -12.79 2.24
C LEU A 164 -2.30 -14.32 2.10
N GLU A 165 -2.81 -14.83 0.96
CA GLU A 165 -3.06 -16.25 0.70
C GLU A 165 -2.01 -16.84 -0.26
N ASP A 166 -1.55 -16.06 -1.24
CA ASP A 166 -0.67 -16.47 -2.36
C ASP A 166 0.79 -16.81 -1.96
N GLY A 167 1.09 -16.89 -0.67
CA GLY A 167 2.44 -17.07 -0.16
C GLY A 167 3.09 -18.44 -0.39
N ALA A 168 2.30 -19.47 -0.72
CA ALA A 168 2.78 -20.85 -0.75
C ALA A 168 3.48 -21.26 -2.06
N GLU A 169 3.37 -20.50 -3.15
CA GLU A 169 3.77 -20.98 -4.49
C GLU A 169 5.04 -20.37 -5.08
N TYR A 170 5.56 -19.25 -4.56
CA TYR A 170 6.74 -18.60 -5.15
C TYR A 170 8.11 -19.15 -4.70
N SER A 171 8.16 -20.20 -3.88
CA SER A 171 9.42 -20.83 -3.40
C SER A 171 9.91 -22.02 -4.24
N ARG A 172 9.46 -22.17 -5.49
CA ARG A 172 9.99 -23.20 -6.40
C ARG A 172 10.32 -22.62 -7.78
N SER A 173 11.52 -22.08 -7.89
CA SER A 173 12.29 -22.02 -9.14
C SER A 173 13.77 -21.96 -8.83
#